data_AF-A0A5C8DC67-F1
#
_entry.id   AF-A0A5C8DC67-F1
#
_cell.length_a   1.000
_cell.length_b   1.000
_cell.length_c   1.000
_cell.angle_alpha   90.00
_cell.angle_beta   90.00
_cell.angle_gamma   90.00
#
_symmetry.space_group_name_H-M   'P 1'
#
loop_
_entity.id
_entity.type
_entity.pdbx_description
1 polymer ?
#
loop_
_entity_poly.entity_id
_entity_poly.type
_entity_poly.pdbx_seq_one_letter_code
_entity_poly.pdbx_strand_id
1 'polypeptide(L)'
;MRIVHLFVICALVFAAAYVYRIKMESTVRTESVMRLRNDIRQQRDAIASLKAEWAKLESPKRLQELATRHLSLRSIEATQYDSLKNLPPRPPSFVKPNDPDPIGTMIESVDIEALAKAALEDDSLTGSIPQPEGAR
;
A
#
# COMPACT_ATOMS: atom_id res chain seq x y z
N MET A 1 30.98 -44.66 -53.68
CA MET A 1 32.08 -43.85 -53.09
C MET A 1 31.78 -42.34 -53.01
N ARG A 2 31.24 -41.64 -54.03
CA ARG A 2 30.94 -40.18 -53.91
C ARG A 2 29.85 -39.81 -52.90
N ILE A 3 28.80 -40.63 -52.76
CA ILE A 3 27.69 -40.40 -51.81
C ILE A 3 28.17 -40.39 -50.35
N VAL A 4 29.14 -41.24 -50.02
CA VAL A 4 29.71 -41.28 -48.66
C VAL A 4 30.44 -39.98 -48.35
N HIS A 5 31.22 -39.43 -49.28
CA HIS A 5 31.89 -38.15 -49.10
C HIS A 5 30.90 -37.00 -48.92
N LEU A 6 29.80 -36.99 -49.67
CA LEU A 6 28.74 -35.98 -49.53
C LEU A 6 28.11 -36.04 -48.13
N PHE A 7 27.85 -37.25 -47.61
CA PHE A 7 27.31 -37.45 -46.27
C PHE A 7 28.26 -36.93 -45.19
N VAL A 8 29.56 -37.20 -45.31
CA VAL A 8 30.59 -36.74 -44.37
C VAL A 8 30.69 -35.21 -44.37
N ILE A 9 30.64 -34.57 -45.54
CA ILE A 9 30.67 -33.11 -45.66
C ILE A 9 29.41 -32.50 -45.02
N CYS A 10 28.22 -33.06 -45.27
CA CYS A 10 26.98 -32.61 -44.62
C CYS A 10 27.06 -32.76 -43.10
N ALA A 11 27.56 -33.89 -42.59
CA ALA A 11 27.73 -34.12 -41.16
C ALA A 11 28.70 -33.10 -40.54
N LEU A 12 29.79 -32.77 -41.24
CA LEU A 12 30.77 -31.78 -40.78
C LEU A 12 30.18 -30.37 -40.71
N VAL A 13 29.44 -29.94 -41.74
CA VAL A 13 28.75 -28.64 -41.74
C VAL A 13 27.71 -28.57 -40.62
N PHE A 14 26.94 -29.64 -40.40
CA PHE A 14 25.94 -29.70 -39.35
C PHE A 14 26.58 -29.62 -37.95
N ALA A 15 27.68 -30.35 -37.72
CA ALA A 15 28.42 -30.30 -36.47
C ALA A 15 28.98 -28.88 -36.20
N ALA A 16 29.54 -28.22 -37.23
CA ALA A 16 30.02 -26.85 -37.11
C ALA A 16 28.90 -25.85 -36.77
N ALA A 17 27.73 -25.99 -37.42
CA ALA A 17 26.56 -25.16 -37.14
C ALA A 17 26.01 -25.40 -35.72
N TYR A 18 25.97 -26.65 -35.26
CA TYR A 18 25.52 -27.02 -33.92
C TYR A 18 26.41 -26.43 -32.82
N VAL A 19 27.74 -26.52 -32.98
CA VAL A 19 28.71 -25.91 -32.06
C VAL A 19 28.56 -24.38 -32.05
N TYR A 20 28.35 -23.76 -33.20
CA TYR A 20 28.12 -22.32 -33.26
C TYR A 20 26.83 -21.90 -32.54
N ARG A 21 25.75 -22.69 -32.70
CA ARG A 21 24.51 -22.50 -31.94
C ARG A 21 24.73 -22.59 -30.43
N ILE A 22 25.47 -23.60 -29.96
CA ILE A 22 25.79 -23.77 -28.52
C ILE A 22 26.54 -22.54 -27.98
N LYS A 23 27.51 -22.01 -28.76
CA LYS A 23 28.29 -20.82 -28.39
C LYS A 23 27.41 -19.58 -28.28
N MET A 24 26.42 -19.44 -29.15
CA MET A 24 25.56 -18.26 -29.17
C MET A 24 24.50 -18.27 -28.07
N GLU A 25 23.97 -19.44 -27.71
CA GLU A 25 22.98 -19.58 -26.63
C GLU A 25 23.54 -19.20 -25.25
N SER A 26 24.85 -19.40 -25.04
CA SER A 26 25.57 -18.93 -23.85
C SER A 26 25.65 -17.39 -23.76
N THR A 27 25.75 -16.70 -24.89
CA THR A 27 25.93 -15.24 -24.92
C THR A 27 24.61 -14.50 -24.64
N VAL A 28 23.50 -15.04 -25.16
CA VAL A 28 22.15 -14.47 -24.99
C VAL A 28 21.69 -14.50 -23.52
N ARG A 29 22.08 -15.52 -22.75
CA ARG A 29 21.74 -15.62 -21.32
C ARG A 29 22.46 -14.55 -20.49
N THR A 30 23.74 -14.30 -20.77
CA THR A 30 24.53 -13.26 -20.08
C THR A 30 24.00 -11.86 -20.38
N GLU A 31 23.63 -11.61 -21.64
CA GLU A 31 23.06 -10.33 -22.05
C GLU A 31 21.70 -10.07 -21.38
N SER A 32 20.86 -11.11 -21.24
CA SER A 32 19.57 -11.03 -20.56
C SER A 32 19.73 -10.67 -19.08
N VAL A 33 20.71 -11.26 -18.39
CA VAL A 33 21.00 -10.95 -16.98
C VAL A 33 21.53 -9.52 -16.81
N MET A 34 22.37 -9.03 -17.73
CA MET A 34 22.85 -7.65 -17.69
C MET A 34 21.72 -6.64 -17.93
N ARG A 35 20.83 -6.92 -18.89
CA ARG A 35 19.63 -6.09 -19.12
C ARG A 35 18.74 -6.02 -17.89
N LEU A 36 18.42 -7.17 -17.30
CA LEU A 36 17.58 -7.23 -16.10
C LEU A 36 18.20 -6.50 -14.89
N ARG A 37 19.52 -6.60 -14.70
CA ARG A 37 20.22 -5.86 -13.62
C ARG A 37 20.17 -4.34 -13.85
N ASN A 38 20.25 -3.89 -15.09
CA ASN A 38 20.11 -2.47 -15.41
C ASN A 38 18.68 -1.97 -15.15
N ASP A 39 17.67 -2.75 -15.53
CA ASP A 39 16.25 -2.42 -15.28
C ASP A 39 15.97 -2.31 -13.77
N ILE A 40 16.48 -3.27 -12.98
CA ILE A 40 16.36 -3.24 -11.51
C ILE A 40 17.01 -1.96 -10.94
N ARG A 41 18.18 -1.56 -11.46
CA ARG A 41 18.84 -0.33 -10.98
C ARG A 41 17.99 0.90 -11.29
N GLN A 42 17.46 1.02 -12.50
CA GLN A 42 16.58 2.14 -12.88
C GLN A 42 15.32 2.20 -12.01
N GLN A 43 14.69 1.06 -11.75
CA GLN A 43 13.51 1.00 -10.86
C GLN A 43 13.84 1.45 -9.44
N ARG A 44 15.01 1.07 -8.90
CA ARG A 44 15.44 1.49 -7.57
C ARG A 44 15.70 2.99 -7.49
N ASP A 45 16.29 3.57 -8.53
CA ASP A 45 16.54 5.02 -8.61
C ASP A 45 15.21 5.79 -8.68
N ALA A 46 14.23 5.29 -9.44
CA ALA A 46 12.88 5.86 -9.47
C ALA A 46 12.21 5.82 -8.08
N ILE A 47 12.24 4.68 -7.39
CA ILE A 47 11.70 4.56 -6.02
C ILE A 47 12.39 5.52 -5.06
N ALA A 48 13.72 5.66 -5.16
CA ALA A 48 14.47 6.58 -4.30
C ALA A 48 14.05 8.04 -4.54
N SER A 49 13.83 8.44 -5.79
CA SER A 49 13.33 9.78 -6.12
C SER A 49 11.92 10.04 -5.57
N LEU A 50 10.99 9.11 -5.77
CA LEU A 50 9.63 9.21 -5.22
C LEU A 50 9.65 9.27 -3.69
N LYS A 51 10.52 8.50 -3.04
CA LYS A 51 10.67 8.53 -1.58
C LYS A 51 11.23 9.86 -1.10
N ALA A 52 12.14 10.48 -1.85
CA ALA A 52 12.66 11.82 -1.54
C ALA A 52 11.57 12.89 -1.70
N GLU A 53 10.74 12.79 -2.74
CA GLU A 53 9.58 13.67 -2.93
C GLU A 53 8.54 13.49 -1.82
N TRP A 54 8.26 12.25 -1.42
CA TRP A 54 7.39 11.94 -0.29
C TRP A 54 7.92 12.52 1.02
N ALA A 55 9.21 12.36 1.30
CA ALA A 55 9.84 12.94 2.49
C ALA A 55 9.76 14.47 2.50
N LYS A 56 9.81 15.10 1.32
CA LYS A 56 9.60 16.55 1.17
C LYS A 56 8.14 16.94 1.45
N LEU A 57 7.18 16.13 1.05
CA LEU A 57 5.75 16.39 1.27
C LEU A 57 5.33 16.17 2.72
N GLU A 58 5.85 15.13 3.36
CA GLU A 58 5.59 14.73 4.76
C GLU A 58 6.32 15.61 5.78
N SER A 59 6.88 16.75 5.36
CA SER A 59 7.59 17.65 6.27
C SER A 59 6.71 17.99 7.49
N PRO A 60 7.07 17.54 8.71
CA PRO A 60 6.17 17.58 9.87
C PRO A 60 5.80 19.01 10.24
N LYS A 61 6.69 19.96 9.93
CA LYS A 61 6.46 21.40 10.10
C LYS A 61 5.29 21.92 9.25
N ARG A 62 5.12 21.46 7.99
CA ARG A 62 3.96 21.86 7.17
C ARG A 62 2.68 21.24 7.67
N LEU A 63 2.69 19.97 8.06
CA LEU A 63 1.52 19.31 8.63
C LEU A 63 1.08 19.99 9.93
N GLN A 64 2.03 20.37 10.79
CA GLN A 64 1.76 21.11 12.01
C GLN A 64 1.23 22.52 11.74
N GLU A 65 1.73 23.22 10.72
CA GLU A 65 1.22 24.54 10.33
C GLU A 65 -0.19 24.47 9.74
N LEU A 66 -0.48 23.48 8.88
CA LEU A 66 -1.84 23.25 8.35
C LEU A 66 -2.81 22.83 9.45
N ALA A 67 -2.40 21.94 10.35
CA ALA A 67 -3.19 21.53 11.50
C ALA A 67 -3.53 22.73 12.38
N THR A 68 -2.56 23.61 12.66
CA THR A 68 -2.79 24.82 13.48
C THR A 68 -3.74 25.81 12.80
N ARG A 69 -3.74 25.91 11.46
CA ARG A 69 -4.57 26.86 10.72
C ARG A 69 -6.01 26.38 10.50
N HIS A 70 -6.19 25.08 10.22
CA HIS A 70 -7.49 24.52 9.82
C HIS A 70 -8.17 23.69 10.91
N LEU A 71 -7.45 23.35 11.97
CA LEU A 71 -7.96 22.61 13.11
C LEU A 71 -7.61 23.41 14.36
N SER A 72 -8.61 23.75 15.18
CA SER A 72 -8.38 24.41 16.49
C SER A 72 -7.83 23.43 17.52
N LEU A 73 -6.84 22.61 17.12
CA LEU A 73 -6.17 21.63 17.96
C LEU A 73 -4.85 22.20 18.47
N ARG A 74 -4.66 22.13 19.78
CA ARG A 74 -3.41 22.49 20.45
C ARG A 74 -2.32 21.52 19.99
N SER A 75 -1.14 22.06 19.61
CA SER A 75 0.03 21.25 19.28
C SER A 75 0.28 20.22 20.39
N ILE A 76 0.44 18.95 20.01
CA ILE A 76 0.84 17.90 20.95
C ILE A 76 2.23 18.25 21.46
N GLU A 77 2.35 18.56 22.76
CA GLU A 77 3.64 18.75 23.41
C GLU A 77 4.24 17.39 23.79
N ALA A 78 5.56 17.27 23.71
CA ALA A 78 6.28 16.06 24.13
C ALA A 78 6.04 15.69 25.61
N THR A 79 5.55 16.64 26.42
CA THR A 79 5.12 16.47 27.81
C THR A 79 3.85 15.62 27.97
N GLN A 80 3.09 15.40 26.89
CA GLN A 80 1.87 14.57 26.90
C GLN A 80 2.16 13.07 26.77
N TYR A 81 3.39 12.69 26.42
CA TYR A 81 3.84 11.31 26.42
C TYR A 81 4.38 10.97 27.82
N ASP A 82 3.62 10.19 28.60
CA ASP A 82 4.13 9.60 29.83
C ASP A 82 4.02 8.08 29.79
N SER A 83 4.90 7.40 30.52
CA SER A 83 4.91 5.96 30.61
C SER A 83 3.67 5.46 31.34
N LEU A 84 3.11 4.33 30.94
CA LEU A 84 1.88 3.74 31.51
C LEU A 84 1.92 3.59 33.05
N LYS A 85 3.14 3.52 33.62
CA LYS A 85 3.42 3.45 35.07
C LYS A 85 3.25 4.78 35.83
N ASN A 86 3.23 5.92 35.13
CA ASN A 86 3.03 7.26 35.69
C ASN A 86 1.58 7.75 35.53
N LEU A 87 0.68 6.90 35.02
CA LEU A 87 -0.73 7.24 34.96
C LEU A 87 -1.28 7.40 36.38
N PRO A 88 -1.99 8.51 36.68
CA PRO A 88 -2.67 8.66 37.96
C PRO A 88 -3.67 7.49 38.13
N PRO A 89 -3.92 7.06 39.39
CA PRO A 89 -4.86 5.98 39.66
C PRO A 89 -6.23 6.32 39.06
N ARG A 90 -6.87 5.31 38.45
CA ARG A 90 -8.19 5.46 37.83
C ARG A 90 -9.14 6.13 38.83
N PRO A 91 -9.80 7.24 38.47
CA PRO A 91 -10.75 7.89 39.35
C PRO A 91 -11.83 6.89 39.76
N PRO A 92 -12.38 7.00 40.99
CA PRO A 92 -13.40 6.09 41.46
C PRO A 92 -14.56 6.10 40.47
N SER A 93 -14.90 4.93 39.94
CA SER A 93 -16.09 4.74 39.13
C SER A 93 -17.30 5.13 39.99
N PHE A 94 -18.02 6.17 39.59
CA PHE A 94 -19.32 6.52 40.19
C PHE A 94 -20.43 5.54 39.78
N VAL A 95 -20.10 4.54 38.95
CA VAL A 95 -21.00 3.47 38.51
C VAL A 95 -20.67 2.20 39.29
N LYS A 96 -21.69 1.62 39.92
CA LYS A 96 -21.57 0.33 40.61
C LYS A 96 -21.32 -0.77 39.56
N PRO A 97 -20.52 -1.80 39.84
CA PRO A 97 -20.09 -2.81 38.85
C PRO A 97 -21.20 -3.58 38.09
N ASN A 98 -22.48 -3.42 38.47
CA ASN A 98 -23.64 -4.07 37.86
C ASN A 98 -24.74 -3.08 37.40
N ASP A 99 -24.51 -1.76 37.52
CA ASP A 99 -25.46 -0.78 36.98
C ASP A 99 -25.04 -0.44 35.54
N PRO A 100 -25.94 -0.54 34.55
CA PRO A 100 -25.61 -0.18 33.18
C PRO A 100 -25.25 1.31 33.09
N ASP A 101 -24.12 1.60 32.44
CA ASP A 101 -23.62 2.96 32.29
C ASP A 101 -24.69 3.87 31.67
N PRO A 102 -24.93 5.09 32.20
CA PRO A 102 -25.96 5.99 31.69
C PRO A 102 -25.72 6.41 30.23
N ILE A 103 -24.48 6.34 29.75
CA ILE A 103 -24.15 6.56 28.33
C ILE A 103 -24.43 5.30 27.50
N GLY A 104 -24.16 4.11 28.04
CA GLY A 104 -24.43 2.84 27.37
C GLY A 104 -25.92 2.63 27.11
N THR A 105 -26.77 2.98 28.08
CA THR A 105 -28.23 2.91 27.94
C THR A 105 -28.77 3.92 26.93
N MET A 106 -28.16 5.11 26.83
CA MET A 106 -28.54 6.07 25.80
C MET A 106 -28.15 5.58 24.40
N ILE A 107 -26.97 4.99 24.23
CA ILE A 107 -26.55 4.43 22.93
C ILE A 107 -27.46 3.28 22.53
N GLU A 108 -27.75 2.36 23.44
CA GLU A 108 -28.65 1.22 23.18
C GLU A 108 -30.06 1.69 22.80
N SER A 109 -30.57 2.74 23.45
CA SER A 109 -31.86 3.35 23.07
C SER A 109 -31.84 3.99 21.68
N VAL A 110 -30.72 4.63 21.30
CA VAL A 110 -30.56 5.26 19.99
C VAL A 110 -30.42 4.22 18.89
N ASP A 111 -29.69 3.12 19.13
CA ASP A 111 -29.57 2.01 18.18
C ASP A 111 -30.93 1.36 17.91
N ILE A 112 -31.76 1.20 18.95
CA ILE A 112 -33.14 0.68 18.80
C ILE A 112 -34.02 1.66 18.00
N GLU A 113 -33.90 2.96 18.24
CA GLU A 113 -34.64 3.99 17.50
C GLU A 113 -34.18 4.12 16.04
N ALA A 114 -32.87 4.01 15.79
CA ALA A 114 -32.28 4.02 14.45
C ALA A 114 -32.65 2.75 13.66
N LEU A 115 -32.65 1.58 14.30
CA LEU A 115 -33.12 0.32 13.71
C LEU A 115 -34.62 0.37 13.41
N ALA A 116 -35.43 0.93 14.30
CA ALA A 116 -36.87 1.10 14.08
C ALA A 116 -37.14 2.07 12.91
N LYS A 117 -36.37 3.15 12.80
CA LYS A 117 -36.49 4.11 11.69
C LYS A 117 -36.03 3.51 10.35
N ALA A 118 -34.94 2.75 10.36
CA ALA A 118 -34.44 2.04 9.17
C ALA A 118 -35.40 0.94 8.68
N ALA A 119 -36.20 0.35 9.56
CA ALA A 119 -37.24 -0.61 9.17
C ALA A 119 -38.47 0.05 8.51
N LEU A 120 -38.65 1.37 8.63
CA LEU A 120 -39.71 2.13 7.96
C LEU A 120 -39.28 2.81 6.66
N GLU A 121 -37.98 2.98 6.40
CA GLU A 121 -37.46 3.62 5.18
C GLU A 121 -36.82 2.57 4.25
N ASP A 122 -37.59 2.19 3.25
CA ASP A 122 -37.30 1.22 2.18
C ASP A 122 -36.00 1.54 1.38
N ASP A 123 -35.08 0.57 1.41
CA ASP A 123 -34.15 0.05 0.37
C ASP A 123 -33.25 0.95 -0.52
N SER A 124 -32.69 2.08 -0.04
CA SER A 124 -31.63 2.77 -0.84
C SER A 124 -30.47 3.42 -0.09
N LEU A 125 -30.13 2.97 1.12
CA LEU A 125 -28.91 3.40 1.82
C LEU A 125 -27.71 2.49 1.52
N THR A 126 -27.29 2.44 0.25
CA THR A 126 -25.89 2.11 -0.04
C THR A 126 -25.11 3.42 -0.13
N GLY A 127 -24.17 3.61 0.81
CA GLY A 127 -23.40 4.85 1.00
C GLY A 127 -22.43 5.15 -0.14
N SER A 128 -22.96 5.41 -1.33
CA SER A 128 -22.22 5.89 -2.49
C SER A 128 -22.60 7.34 -2.77
N ILE A 129 -21.58 8.18 -2.83
CA ILE A 129 -21.67 9.63 -3.04
C ILE A 129 -22.39 9.89 -4.38
N PRO A 130 -23.41 10.77 -4.44
CA PRO A 130 -24.06 11.10 -5.70
C PRO A 130 -23.06 11.77 -6.65
N GLN A 131 -23.00 11.24 -7.87
CA GLN A 131 -22.18 11.77 -8.96
C GLN A 131 -22.70 13.19 -9.32
N PRO A 132 -21.84 14.22 -9.39
CA PRO A 132 -22.30 15.56 -9.73
C PRO A 132 -22.75 15.61 -11.20
N GLU A 133 -24.07 15.72 -11.40
CA GLU A 133 -24.66 16.11 -12.69
C GLU A 133 -24.44 17.61 -12.92
N GLY A 134 -23.70 17.97 -13.97
CA GLY A 134 -23.58 19.36 -14.39
C GLY A 134 -22.30 19.73 -15.13
N ALA A 135 -21.96 19.01 -16.20
CA ALA A 135 -21.04 19.50 -17.22
C ALA A 135 -21.61 19.22 -18.61
N ARG A 136 -22.63 19.99 -19.00
CA ARG A 136 -22.87 20.61 -20.32
C ARG A 136 -24.32 21.05 -20.46
#